data_AF-A0A8X6XIR6-F1
#
_entry.id   AF-A0A8X6XIR6-F1
#
_cell.length_a   1.000
_cell.length_b   1.000
_cell.length_c   1.000
_cell.angle_alpha   90.00
_cell.angle_beta   90.00
_cell.angle_gamma   90.00
#
_symmetry.space_group_name_H-M   'P 1'
#
loop_
_entity.id
_entity.type
_entity.pdbx_description
1 polymer ?
#
loop_
_entity_poly.entity_id
_entity_poly.type
_entity_poly.pdbx_seq_one_letter_code
_entity_poly.pdbx_strand_id
1 'polypeptide(L)'
;MIRYILLSSFITLSFALSYPELNSAWRTYKKVYGKSYNPMEDTSRRIIWENNVARILKHNLEADLKLHSFKMEINHLTDKVPQEYFMMNGLRMTSQTNSSTYFLAPSNVEFPTQKDWRKEGLVTEVKNQKNCGSCWAFSVTGSLEGQHKKKSGKLVSLSEQNLVDCSGQILIVI
;
A
#
# COMPACT_ATOMS: atom_id res chain seq x y z
N MET A 1 -7.22 -13.28 -66.48
CA MET A 1 -7.00 -13.86 -65.13
C MET A 1 -5.50 -14.10 -65.03
N ILE A 2 -4.71 -13.31 -64.30
CA ILE A 2 -4.53 -13.32 -62.84
C ILE A 2 -3.90 -11.97 -62.44
N ARG A 3 -4.46 -11.28 -61.44
CA ARG A 3 -3.84 -10.10 -60.81
C ARG A 3 -3.07 -10.56 -59.58
N TYR A 4 -1.76 -10.35 -59.56
CA TYR A 4 -0.92 -10.60 -58.38
C TYR A 4 -1.17 -9.48 -57.35
N ILE A 5 -1.68 -9.86 -56.18
CA ILE A 5 -1.81 -8.96 -55.02
C ILE A 5 -0.55 -9.14 -54.19
N LEU A 6 0.30 -8.12 -54.16
CA LEU A 6 1.44 -8.04 -53.24
C LEU A 6 0.91 -7.70 -51.84
N LEU A 7 0.87 -8.69 -50.95
CA LEU A 7 0.62 -8.48 -49.53
C LEU A 7 1.92 -7.98 -48.86
N SER A 8 2.04 -6.68 -48.67
CA SER A 8 3.12 -6.11 -47.85
C SER A 8 2.84 -6.41 -46.37
N SER A 9 3.62 -7.32 -45.80
CA SER A 9 3.70 -7.55 -44.35
C SER A 9 4.23 -6.29 -43.67
N PHE A 10 3.36 -5.56 -42.97
CA PHE A 10 3.77 -4.51 -42.03
C PHE A 10 4.19 -5.18 -40.72
N ILE A 11 5.49 -5.41 -40.57
CA ILE A 11 6.09 -5.73 -39.26
C ILE A 11 6.06 -4.44 -38.46
N THR A 12 5.08 -4.30 -37.56
CA THR A 12 5.09 -3.23 -36.57
C THR A 12 6.16 -3.57 -35.53
N LEU A 13 7.34 -2.95 -35.69
CA LEU A 13 8.36 -2.96 -34.66
C LEU A 13 7.81 -2.14 -33.48
N SER A 14 7.25 -2.82 -32.49
CA SER A 14 6.84 -2.22 -31.22
C SER A 14 8.10 -1.80 -30.46
N PHE A 15 8.63 -0.63 -30.80
CA PHE A 15 9.58 0.06 -29.93
C PHE A 15 8.89 0.27 -28.59
N ALA A 16 9.47 -0.27 -27.52
CA ALA A 16 9.10 0.12 -26.17
C ALA A 16 9.30 1.64 -26.08
N LEU A 17 8.19 2.38 -26.03
CA LEU A 17 8.20 3.84 -25.97
C LEU A 17 8.81 4.25 -24.64
N SER A 18 10.11 4.50 -24.61
CA SER A 18 10.75 5.23 -23.52
C SER A 18 10.44 6.71 -23.74
N TYR A 19 9.50 7.27 -22.97
CA TYR A 19 9.13 8.69 -23.05
C TYR A 19 10.28 9.55 -22.51
N PRO A 20 11.06 10.24 -23.36
CA PRO A 20 12.25 10.97 -22.91
C PRO A 20 11.88 12.10 -21.95
N GLU A 21 10.65 12.64 -22.04
CA GLU A 21 10.16 13.70 -21.16
C GLU A 21 10.11 13.26 -19.69
N LEU A 22 9.91 11.96 -19.43
CA LEU A 22 9.82 11.41 -18.08
C LEU A 22 11.19 11.09 -17.45
N ASN A 23 12.30 11.25 -18.19
CA ASN A 23 13.65 11.00 -17.69
C ASN A 23 13.96 11.79 -16.40
N SER A 24 13.55 13.06 -16.36
CA SER A 24 13.76 13.91 -15.17
C SER A 24 12.92 13.42 -13.98
N ALA A 25 11.64 13.13 -14.23
CA ALA A 25 10.71 12.66 -13.21
C ALA A 25 11.15 11.30 -12.62
N TRP A 26 11.60 10.35 -13.45
CA TRP A 26 12.15 9.07 -13.00
C TRP A 26 13.39 9.24 -12.11
N ARG A 27 14.33 10.13 -12.51
CA ARG A 27 15.51 10.44 -11.67
C ARG A 27 15.12 11.05 -10.33
N THR A 28 14.18 11.99 -10.33
CA THR A 28 13.66 12.61 -9.11
C THR A 28 12.98 11.58 -8.21
N TYR A 29 12.12 10.73 -8.78
CA TYR A 29 11.47 9.64 -8.06
C TYR A 29 12.48 8.74 -7.35
N LYS A 30 13.50 8.27 -8.07
CA LYS A 30 14.55 7.42 -7.49
C LYS A 30 15.29 8.14 -6.35
N LYS A 31 15.61 9.42 -6.53
CA LYS A 31 16.28 10.22 -5.50
C LYS A 31 15.41 10.40 -4.24
N VAL A 32 14.15 10.76 -4.42
CA VAL A 32 13.21 11.02 -3.30
C VAL A 32 12.95 9.75 -2.48
N TYR A 33 12.81 8.60 -3.14
CA TYR A 33 12.50 7.34 -2.46
C TYR A 33 13.71 6.41 -2.29
N GLY A 34 14.94 6.93 -2.46
CA GLY A 34 16.18 6.19 -2.23
C GLY A 34 16.31 4.91 -3.06
N LYS A 35 15.82 4.92 -4.30
CA LYS A 35 15.83 3.76 -5.18
C LYS A 35 17.17 3.59 -5.88
N SER A 36 17.69 2.37 -5.88
CA SER A 36 18.93 1.98 -6.56
C SER A 36 18.71 0.61 -7.20
N TYR A 37 19.01 0.50 -8.49
CA TYR A 37 18.83 -0.72 -9.28
C TYR A 37 20.03 -0.94 -10.19
N ASN A 38 20.26 -2.20 -10.57
CA ASN A 38 21.16 -2.50 -11.68
C ASN A 38 20.53 -2.06 -13.02
N PRO A 39 21.30 -1.92 -14.12
CA PRO A 39 20.79 -1.37 -15.38
C PRO A 39 19.58 -2.12 -15.98
N MET A 40 19.55 -3.46 -15.86
CA MET A 40 18.45 -4.28 -16.38
C MET A 40 17.17 -4.08 -15.55
N GLU A 41 17.31 -4.04 -14.23
CA GLU A 41 16.20 -3.78 -13.32
C GLU A 41 15.71 -2.33 -13.45
N ASP A 42 16.59 -1.33 -13.58
CA ASP A 42 16.20 0.08 -13.72
C ASP A 42 15.25 0.29 -14.89
N THR A 43 15.54 -0.36 -16.02
CA THR A 43 14.72 -0.32 -17.22
C THR A 43 13.34 -0.93 -16.96
N SER A 44 13.29 -2.11 -16.33
CA SER A 44 12.03 -2.79 -15.99
C SER A 44 11.20 -1.99 -14.98
N ARG A 45 11.84 -1.46 -13.93
CA ARG A 45 11.21 -0.65 -12.88
C ARG A 45 10.65 0.66 -13.42
N ARG A 46 11.38 1.28 -14.36
CA ARG A 46 10.90 2.47 -15.05
C ARG A 46 9.61 2.21 -15.82
N ILE A 47 9.53 1.11 -16.58
CA ILE A 47 8.31 0.76 -17.34
C ILE A 47 7.12 0.59 -16.38
N ILE A 48 7.33 -0.10 -15.25
CA ILE A 48 6.29 -0.27 -14.22
C ILE A 48 5.86 1.08 -13.65
N TRP A 49 6.83 1.95 -13.33
CA TRP A 49 6.59 3.29 -12.82
C TRP A 49 5.79 4.15 -13.81
N GLU A 50 6.16 4.18 -15.09
CA GLU A 50 5.46 4.93 -16.13
C GLU A 50 4.00 4.46 -16.28
N ASN A 51 3.78 3.15 -16.30
CA ASN A 51 2.43 2.57 -16.34
C ASN A 51 1.58 2.96 -15.11
N ASN A 52 2.18 2.93 -13.92
CA ASN A 52 1.49 3.33 -12.69
C ASN A 52 1.22 4.84 -12.64
N VAL A 53 2.14 5.68 -13.15
CA VAL A 53 1.92 7.13 -13.28
C VAL A 53 0.77 7.41 -14.24
N ALA A 54 0.73 6.76 -15.40
CA ALA A 54 -0.38 6.90 -16.34
C ALA A 54 -1.73 6.51 -15.69
N ARG A 55 -1.74 5.43 -14.91
CA ARG A 55 -2.92 5.00 -14.14
C ARG A 55 -3.34 6.04 -13.10
N ILE A 56 -2.40 6.62 -12.36
CA ILE A 56 -2.66 7.68 -11.38
C ILE A 56 -3.26 8.91 -12.06
N LEU A 57 -2.70 9.35 -13.19
CA LEU A 57 -3.20 10.51 -13.93
C LEU A 57 -4.62 10.27 -14.43
N LYS A 58 -4.90 9.11 -15.03
CA LYS A 58 -6.25 8.74 -15.47
C LYS A 58 -7.24 8.74 -14.30
N HIS A 59 -6.90 8.07 -13.20
CA HIS A 59 -7.75 8.03 -12.00
C HIS A 59 -8.06 9.43 -11.46
N ASN A 60 -7.07 10.31 -11.42
CA ASN A 60 -7.23 11.67 -10.91
C ASN A 60 -8.09 12.55 -11.82
N LEU A 61 -8.00 12.38 -13.15
CA LEU A 61 -8.92 13.03 -14.09
C LEU A 61 -10.36 12.57 -13.87
N GLU A 62 -10.58 11.26 -13.70
CA GLU A 62 -11.90 10.70 -13.39
C GLU A 62 -12.42 11.18 -12.02
N ALA A 63 -11.54 11.34 -11.03
CA ALA A 63 -11.88 11.90 -9.72
C ALA A 63 -12.29 13.38 -9.82
N ASP A 64 -11.66 14.17 -10.68
CA ASP A 64 -12.06 15.56 -10.96
C ASP A 64 -13.44 15.65 -11.62
N LEU A 65 -13.80 14.63 -12.41
CA LEU A 65 -15.14 14.41 -12.94
C LEU A 65 -16.13 13.79 -11.94
N LYS A 66 -15.77 13.67 -10.66
CA LYS A 66 -16.59 13.11 -9.57
C LYS A 66 -16.99 11.64 -9.77
N LEU A 67 -16.23 10.89 -10.57
CA LEU A 67 -16.42 9.44 -10.73
C LEU A 67 -15.78 8.64 -9.60
N HIS A 68 -14.83 9.25 -8.87
CA HIS A 68 -14.16 8.67 -7.70
C HIS A 68 -14.21 9.63 -6.51
N SER A 69 -14.24 9.08 -5.30
CA SER A 69 -14.24 9.84 -4.04
C SER A 69 -12.84 10.16 -3.51
N PHE A 70 -11.79 9.66 -4.16
CA PHE A 70 -10.40 9.82 -3.74
C PHE A 70 -9.47 10.06 -4.92
N LYS A 71 -8.29 10.62 -4.63
CA LYS A 71 -7.20 10.79 -5.59
C LYS A 71 -6.02 9.89 -5.23
N MET A 72 -5.20 9.59 -6.23
CA MET A 72 -3.97 8.84 -6.09
C MET A 72 -2.75 9.75 -6.26
N GLU A 73 -1.61 9.34 -5.70
CA GLU A 73 -0.36 10.08 -5.81
C GLU A 73 0.83 9.12 -6.00
N ILE A 74 1.90 9.62 -6.60
CA ILE A 74 3.18 8.92 -6.68
C ILE A 74 3.73 8.74 -5.26
N ASN A 75 4.19 7.53 -4.96
CA ASN A 75 4.76 7.18 -3.67
C ASN A 75 5.87 6.13 -3.81
N HIS A 76 6.49 5.73 -2.71
CA HIS A 76 7.59 4.74 -2.70
C HIS A 76 7.24 3.36 -3.30
N LEU A 77 5.96 3.11 -3.59
CA LEU A 77 5.44 1.88 -4.17
C LEU A 77 5.16 1.98 -5.68
N THR A 78 5.25 3.16 -6.30
CA THR A 78 4.87 3.36 -7.71
C THR A 78 5.66 2.52 -8.72
N ASP A 79 6.85 2.03 -8.38
CA ASP A 79 7.73 1.18 -9.21
C ASP A 79 7.48 -0.34 -9.08
N LYS A 80 6.40 -0.75 -8.40
CA LYS A 80 6.09 -2.15 -8.10
C LYS A 80 4.89 -2.68 -8.87
N VAL A 81 4.87 -3.99 -9.10
CA VAL A 81 3.73 -4.70 -9.66
C VAL A 81 2.77 -5.20 -8.57
N PRO A 82 1.48 -5.48 -8.89
CA PRO A 82 0.51 -5.98 -7.92
C PRO A 82 1.00 -7.11 -7.02
N GLN A 83 1.71 -8.08 -7.61
CA GLN A 83 2.27 -9.23 -6.93
C GLN A 83 3.24 -8.83 -5.82
N GLU A 84 4.04 -7.79 -6.01
CA GLU A 84 4.97 -7.30 -4.99
C GLU A 84 4.25 -6.64 -3.82
N TYR A 85 3.11 -5.97 -4.04
CA TYR A 85 2.28 -5.45 -2.94
C TYR A 85 1.60 -6.58 -2.17
N PHE A 86 1.14 -7.62 -2.87
CA PHE A 86 0.48 -8.75 -2.21
C PHE A 86 1.42 -9.47 -1.24
N MET A 87 2.72 -9.55 -1.56
CA MET A 87 3.72 -10.11 -0.62
C MET A 87 3.90 -9.27 0.65
N MET A 88 3.50 -8.00 0.64
CA MET A 88 3.50 -7.12 1.81
C MET A 88 2.23 -7.32 2.66
N ASN A 89 1.21 -8.03 2.17
CA ASN A 89 -0.02 -8.28 2.91
C ASN A 89 0.11 -9.56 3.75
N GLY A 90 0.24 -9.37 5.06
CA GLY A 90 0.52 -10.44 6.02
C GLY A 90 -0.68 -11.14 6.64
N LEU A 91 -1.88 -10.59 6.48
CA LEU A 91 -3.07 -11.09 7.17
C LEU A 91 -3.43 -12.50 6.67
N ARG A 92 -3.47 -13.46 7.60
CA ARG A 92 -3.97 -14.81 7.36
C ARG A 92 -5.18 -15.05 8.23
N MET A 93 -6.37 -14.99 7.64
CA MET A 93 -7.60 -15.30 8.36
C MET A 93 -7.73 -16.82 8.52
N THR A 94 -8.14 -17.24 9.71
CA THR A 94 -8.45 -18.63 10.01
C THR A 94 -9.89 -18.74 10.47
N SER A 95 -10.61 -19.75 10.02
CA SER A 95 -12.03 -19.98 10.37
C SER A 95 -12.26 -20.43 11.83
N GLN A 96 -11.26 -20.32 12.71
CA GLN A 96 -11.40 -20.76 14.09
C GLN A 96 -12.17 -19.74 14.91
N THR A 97 -13.41 -20.07 15.21
CA THR A 97 -14.24 -19.40 16.21
C THR A 97 -13.78 -19.82 17.60
N ASN A 98 -12.70 -19.24 18.10
CA ASN A 98 -12.34 -19.39 19.50
C ASN A 98 -13.18 -18.44 20.35
N SER A 99 -13.56 -18.88 21.56
CA SER A 99 -14.47 -18.25 22.51
C SER A 99 -14.02 -16.87 23.02
N SER A 100 -14.02 -15.85 22.15
CA SER A 100 -13.82 -14.46 22.54
C SER A 100 -15.08 -13.87 23.15
N THR A 101 -14.91 -12.98 24.13
CA THR A 101 -16.00 -12.14 24.63
C THR A 101 -16.46 -11.18 23.53
N TYR A 102 -17.76 -11.11 23.29
CA TYR A 102 -18.33 -10.14 22.35
C TYR A 102 -18.31 -8.73 22.93
N PHE A 103 -18.15 -7.73 22.06
CA PHE A 103 -18.33 -6.34 22.43
C PHE A 103 -19.79 -6.08 22.82
N LEU A 104 -20.02 -5.65 24.07
CA LEU A 104 -21.31 -5.18 24.54
C LEU A 104 -21.36 -3.67 24.39
N ALA A 105 -22.16 -3.20 23.43
CA ALA A 105 -22.37 -1.77 23.25
C ALA A 105 -23.07 -1.19 24.50
N PRO A 106 -22.57 -0.08 25.07
CA PRO A 106 -23.20 0.53 26.23
C PRO A 106 -24.54 1.15 25.82
N SER A 107 -25.59 0.87 26.61
CA SER A 107 -26.90 1.51 26.45
C SER A 107 -26.83 2.98 26.89
N ASN A 108 -27.56 3.86 26.19
CA ASN A 108 -27.73 5.28 26.54
C ASN A 108 -26.44 6.12 26.53
N VAL A 109 -25.50 5.79 25.64
CA VAL A 109 -24.31 6.62 25.39
C VAL A 109 -24.47 7.33 24.07
N GLU A 110 -24.44 8.67 24.10
CA GLU A 110 -24.32 9.48 22.89
C GLU A 110 -22.86 9.56 22.46
N PHE A 111 -22.60 9.21 21.20
CA PHE A 111 -21.27 9.29 20.62
C PHE A 111 -21.13 10.58 19.80
N PRO A 112 -19.94 11.20 19.79
CA PRO A 112 -19.69 12.35 18.93
C PRO A 112 -19.77 11.93 17.46
N THR A 113 -20.24 12.84 16.60
CA THR A 113 -20.30 12.63 15.15
C THR A 113 -18.92 12.46 14.51
N GLN A 114 -17.86 12.95 15.17
CA GLN A 114 -16.47 12.79 14.76
C GLN A 114 -15.59 12.50 15.97
N LYS A 115 -14.67 11.54 15.84
CA LYS A 115 -13.70 11.18 16.87
C LYS A 115 -12.33 10.94 16.23
N ASP A 116 -11.31 11.60 16.77
CA ASP A 116 -9.92 11.43 16.34
C ASP A 116 -9.02 11.20 17.55
N TRP A 117 -8.65 9.93 17.78
CA TRP A 117 -7.80 9.53 18.91
C TRP A 117 -6.38 10.11 18.85
N ARG A 118 -5.91 10.59 17.70
CA ARG A 118 -4.62 11.27 17.58
C ARG A 118 -4.62 12.58 18.36
N LYS A 119 -5.73 13.33 18.31
CA LYS A 119 -5.90 14.60 19.06
C LYS A 119 -5.88 14.39 20.57
N GLU A 120 -6.17 13.17 21.02
CA GLU A 120 -6.12 12.79 22.43
C GLU A 120 -4.79 12.14 22.82
N GLY A 121 -3.85 12.01 21.88
CA GLY A 121 -2.54 11.44 22.12
C GLY A 121 -2.56 9.94 22.40
N LEU A 122 -3.55 9.22 21.88
CA LEU A 122 -3.69 7.76 22.00
C LEU A 122 -3.06 6.99 20.83
N VAL A 123 -2.44 7.68 19.88
CA VAL A 123 -1.90 7.09 18.65
C VAL A 123 -0.44 7.50 18.52
N THR A 124 0.45 6.54 18.30
CA THR A 124 1.86 6.81 18.02
C THR A 124 2.05 7.33 16.59
N GLU A 125 3.28 7.75 16.27
CA GLU A 125 3.66 8.04 14.90
C GLU A 125 3.44 6.85 13.95
N VAL A 126 3.23 7.16 12.67
CA VAL A 126 3.09 6.16 11.61
C VAL A 126 4.43 5.41 11.44
N LYS A 127 4.35 4.08 11.42
CA LYS A 127 5.51 3.19 11.24
C LYS A 127 5.52 2.57 9.83
N ASN A 128 6.55 1.80 9.49
CA ASN A 128 6.71 1.18 8.16
C ASN A 128 7.15 -0.29 8.26
N GLN A 129 6.27 -1.21 7.84
CA GLN A 129 6.51 -2.66 7.79
C GLN A 129 7.52 -3.09 6.72
N LYS A 130 7.86 -2.21 5.78
CA LYS A 130 8.71 -2.47 4.61
C LYS A 130 8.18 -3.66 3.81
N ASN A 131 9.06 -4.52 3.31
CA ASN A 131 8.70 -5.69 2.51
C ASN A 131 8.29 -6.92 3.34
N CYS A 132 8.01 -6.76 4.64
CA CYS A 132 7.56 -7.84 5.50
C CYS A 132 6.03 -7.89 5.53
N GLY A 133 5.43 -9.07 5.40
CA GLY A 133 4.00 -9.30 5.63
C GLY A 133 3.65 -9.26 7.13
N SER A 134 3.98 -8.17 7.82
CA SER A 134 3.80 -8.01 9.27
C SER A 134 2.71 -7.00 9.63
N CYS A 135 1.87 -6.58 8.68
CA CYS A 135 0.77 -5.62 8.90
C CYS A 135 -0.11 -5.98 10.10
N TRP A 136 -0.32 -7.27 10.35
CA TRP A 136 -1.06 -7.77 11.51
C TRP A 136 -0.40 -7.39 12.85
N ALA A 137 0.93 -7.42 12.93
CA ALA A 137 1.67 -7.06 14.14
C ALA A 137 1.52 -5.56 14.42
N PHE A 138 1.61 -4.72 13.38
CA PHE A 138 1.36 -3.27 13.49
C PHE A 138 -0.08 -2.95 13.93
N SER A 139 -1.06 -3.72 13.45
CA SER A 139 -2.47 -3.55 13.87
C SER A 139 -2.66 -3.89 15.36
N VAL A 140 -2.01 -4.96 15.83
CA VAL A 140 -2.06 -5.39 17.23
C VAL A 140 -1.35 -4.38 18.14
N THR A 141 -0.11 -4.00 17.79
CA THR A 141 0.65 -3.02 18.59
C THR A 141 -0.09 -1.69 18.65
N GLY A 142 -0.56 -1.14 17.53
CA GLY A 142 -1.30 0.14 17.52
C GLY A 142 -2.53 0.14 18.44
N SER A 143 -3.29 -0.97 18.46
CA SER A 143 -4.45 -1.13 19.35
C SER A 143 -4.04 -1.19 20.82
N LEU A 144 -2.97 -1.95 21.13
CA LEU A 144 -2.44 -2.08 22.49
C LEU A 144 -1.80 -0.79 23.00
N GLU A 145 -1.12 -0.02 22.14
CA GLU A 145 -0.52 1.28 22.47
C GLU A 145 -1.59 2.27 22.93
N GLY A 146 -2.71 2.36 22.20
CA GLY A 146 -3.83 3.21 22.57
C GLY A 146 -4.50 2.81 23.89
N GLN A 147 -4.72 1.51 24.12
CA GLN A 147 -5.25 1.02 25.40
C GLN A 147 -4.25 1.24 26.55
N HIS A 148 -2.97 1.03 26.30
CA HIS A 148 -1.92 1.26 27.28
C HIS A 148 -1.91 2.74 27.69
N LYS A 149 -1.92 3.67 26.73
CA LYS A 149 -2.02 5.11 27.00
C LYS A 149 -3.28 5.46 27.79
N LYS A 150 -4.43 4.91 27.41
CA LYS A 150 -5.70 5.13 28.13
C LYS A 150 -5.63 4.66 29.59
N LYS A 151 -4.93 3.56 29.87
CA LYS A 151 -4.84 2.98 31.22
C LYS A 151 -3.73 3.60 32.08
N SER A 152 -2.55 3.85 31.50
CA SER A 152 -1.34 4.25 32.23
C SER A 152 -1.04 5.74 32.14
N GLY A 153 -1.66 6.45 31.20
CA GLY A 153 -1.33 7.83 30.86
C GLY A 153 -0.06 7.99 30.03
N LYS A 154 0.67 6.90 29.73
CA LYS A 154 1.95 6.93 29.00
C LYS A 154 1.76 6.37 27.59
N LEU A 155 2.19 7.12 26.57
CA LEU A 155 2.18 6.63 25.19
C LEU A 155 3.56 6.05 24.91
N VAL A 156 3.62 4.77 24.58
CA VAL A 156 4.87 4.06 24.29
C VAL A 156 4.71 3.36 22.95
N SER A 157 5.77 3.33 22.16
CA SER A 157 5.81 2.53 20.95
C SER A 157 6.16 1.09 21.32
N LEU A 158 5.25 0.15 21.08
CA LEU A 158 5.45 -1.28 21.30
C LEU A 158 6.21 -1.92 20.12
N SER A 159 6.76 -3.11 20.36
CA SER A 159 7.63 -3.82 19.40
C SER A 159 6.83 -4.78 18.53
N GLU A 160 6.66 -4.44 17.24
CA GLU A 160 6.10 -5.37 16.26
C GLU A 160 7.01 -6.58 16.05
N GLN A 161 8.33 -6.38 16.12
CA GLN A 161 9.31 -7.46 15.92
C GLN A 161 9.17 -8.55 16.98
N ASN A 162 8.87 -8.18 18.24
CA ASN A 162 8.61 -9.16 19.28
C ASN A 162 7.40 -10.06 18.94
N LEU A 163 6.34 -9.49 18.36
CA LEU A 163 5.23 -10.31 17.89
C LEU A 163 5.68 -11.20 16.73
N VAL A 164 6.33 -10.64 15.71
CA VAL A 164 6.81 -11.40 14.54
C VAL A 164 7.68 -12.60 14.94
N ASP A 165 8.55 -12.44 15.94
CA ASP A 165 9.49 -13.48 16.35
C ASP A 165 8.89 -14.51 17.33
N CYS A 166 7.93 -14.10 18.17
CA CYS A 166 7.54 -14.88 19.36
C CYS A 166 6.10 -15.38 19.34
N SER A 167 5.20 -14.81 18.54
CA SER A 167 3.77 -15.12 18.64
C SER A 167 3.33 -16.41 17.94
N GLY A 168 4.27 -17.14 17.32
CA GLY A 168 3.94 -18.28 16.47
C GLY A 168 2.96 -17.89 15.35
N GLN A 169 2.09 -18.82 14.96
CA GLN A 169 1.05 -18.58 13.96
C GLN A 169 -0.13 -17.85 14.61
N ILE A 170 -0.16 -16.51 14.56
CA ILE A 170 -1.31 -15.74 15.08
C ILE A 170 -2.55 -16.06 14.25
N LEU A 171 -3.55 -16.58 14.95
CA LEU A 171 -4.94 -16.64 14.54
C LEU A 171 -5.53 -15.25 14.79
N ILE A 172 -5.73 -14.44 13.76
CA ILE A 172 -6.54 -13.22 13.92
C ILE A 172 -8.00 -13.65 13.87
N VAL A 173 -8.67 -13.56 15.01
CA VAL A 173 -10.12 -13.60 15.13
C VAL A 173 -10.58 -12.15 15.21
N ILE A 174 -11.34 -11.69 14.20
CA ILE A 174 -12.01 -10.38 14.20
C ILE A 174 -13.46 -10.61 14.63
#